data_AF-A0A328FEI4-F1
#
_entry.id   AF-A0A328FEI4-F1
#
_cell.length_a   1.000
_cell.length_b   1.000
_cell.length_c   1.000
_cell.angle_alpha   90.00
_cell.angle_beta   90.00
_cell.angle_gamma   90.00
#
_symmetry.space_group_name_H-M   'P 1'
#
loop_
_entity.id
_entity.type
_entity.pdbx_description
1 polymer ?
#
loop_
_entity_poly.entity_id
_entity_poly.type
_entity_poly.pdbx_seq_one_letter_code
_entity_poly.pdbx_strand_id
1 'polypeptide(L)'
;MEQVKIADHKRFTAQGKEFVFLTRTGTIFELEPQSPAGSILDHGTAGQVFTQSDLFTIMEGTDREKQALWTDLLASYVLISEGTSAKEQPEYPVDTPINTLVLHVTQACNLMCRYCYHDDGNGTDRVSTPMDRAVARQAVDFLFDNSGNLLDLVLVFFGGEPLLNTKLIADTIAYADRKALDSGKKISYAITTNGTLLTDKVIAFIREHRIGMTVSLDGIRAAHDRFRRFPDGSPSYDVILPGVKKLLGAGMTKPVVARVTLAKEVGDIYQSLTHLLDLGFAEAGFSPAQTGSVPEKCGAFQ
;
A
#
# COMPACT_ATOMS: atom_id res chain seq x y z
N MET A 1 -23.66 -39.60 7.43
CA MET A 1 -24.13 -38.22 7.18
C MET A 1 -22.89 -37.36 7.07
N GLU A 2 -22.78 -36.61 5.99
CA GLU A 2 -21.68 -35.66 5.78
C GLU A 2 -21.75 -34.61 6.90
N GLN A 3 -20.70 -34.50 7.71
CA GLN A 3 -20.68 -33.50 8.77
C GLN A 3 -20.49 -32.13 8.13
N VAL A 4 -21.39 -31.21 8.43
CA VAL A 4 -21.33 -29.82 7.99
C VAL A 4 -20.90 -28.96 9.16
N LYS A 5 -20.07 -27.95 8.89
CA LYS A 5 -19.56 -27.02 9.88
C LYS A 5 -19.90 -25.58 9.51
N ILE A 6 -20.01 -24.73 10.52
CA ILE A 6 -20.08 -23.27 10.31
C ILE A 6 -18.71 -22.80 9.83
N ALA A 7 -18.69 -22.01 8.75
CA ALA A 7 -17.48 -21.47 8.18
C ALA A 7 -16.72 -20.55 9.15
N ASP A 8 -15.40 -20.49 8.98
CA ASP A 8 -14.58 -19.47 9.65
C ASP A 8 -15.01 -18.08 9.20
N HIS A 9 -15.39 -17.25 10.17
CA HIS A 9 -15.97 -15.94 9.89
C HIS A 9 -15.59 -14.89 10.94
N LYS A 10 -15.72 -13.62 10.55
CA LYS A 10 -15.63 -12.47 11.45
C LYS A 10 -16.84 -11.56 11.25
N ARG A 11 -17.51 -11.22 12.36
CA ARG A 11 -18.59 -10.22 12.35
C ARG A 11 -18.03 -8.82 12.59
N PHE A 12 -18.62 -7.83 11.94
CA PHE A 12 -18.30 -6.43 12.18
C PHE A 12 -19.48 -5.54 11.81
N THR A 13 -19.56 -4.38 12.46
CA THR A 13 -20.56 -3.36 12.16
C THR A 13 -19.92 -2.23 11.36
N ALA A 14 -20.58 -1.75 10.31
CA ALA A 14 -20.17 -0.57 9.57
C ALA A 14 -21.39 0.26 9.17
N GLN A 15 -21.34 1.57 9.41
CA GLN A 15 -22.44 2.51 9.10
C GLN A 15 -23.82 2.06 9.65
N GLY A 16 -23.84 1.47 10.84
CA GLY A 16 -25.06 0.98 11.49
C GLY A 16 -25.63 -0.33 10.93
N LYS A 17 -24.90 -0.99 10.02
CA LYS A 17 -25.25 -2.29 9.46
C LYS A 17 -24.30 -3.38 9.95
N GLU A 18 -24.83 -4.59 10.12
CA GLU A 18 -24.06 -5.77 10.50
C GLU A 18 -23.53 -6.47 9.25
N PHE A 19 -22.29 -6.96 9.31
CA PHE A 19 -21.66 -7.70 8.24
C PHE A 19 -20.96 -8.94 8.77
N VAL A 20 -20.84 -9.95 7.91
CA VAL A 20 -19.99 -11.12 8.11
C VAL A 20 -18.96 -11.23 7.00
N PHE A 21 -17.71 -11.41 7.38
CA PHE A 21 -16.59 -11.73 6.49
C PHE A 21 -16.25 -13.21 6.62
N LEU A 22 -16.44 -13.97 5.55
CA LEU A 22 -16.04 -15.37 5.47
C LEU A 22 -14.55 -15.44 5.12
N THR A 23 -13.72 -15.89 6.06
CA THR A 23 -12.24 -15.80 5.92
C THR A 23 -11.72 -16.70 4.80
N ARG A 24 -12.42 -17.80 4.54
CA ARG A 24 -12.02 -18.80 3.54
C ARG A 24 -12.27 -18.34 2.11
N THR A 25 -13.40 -17.68 1.85
CA THR A 25 -13.79 -17.25 0.50
C THR A 25 -13.43 -15.79 0.23
N GLY A 26 -13.13 -15.02 1.29
CA GLY A 26 -12.95 -13.57 1.20
C GLY A 26 -14.26 -12.81 0.95
N THR A 27 -15.41 -13.46 1.09
CA THR A 27 -16.71 -12.86 0.81
C THR A 27 -17.23 -12.07 2.01
N ILE A 28 -17.86 -10.93 1.74
CA ILE A 28 -18.55 -10.11 2.73
C ILE A 28 -20.05 -10.15 2.43
N PHE A 29 -20.85 -10.45 3.45
CA PHE A 29 -22.31 -10.36 3.38
C PHE A 29 -22.81 -9.33 4.39
N GLU A 30 -23.79 -8.52 3.99
CA GLU A 30 -24.61 -7.75 4.93
C GLU A 30 -25.56 -8.73 5.64
N LEU A 31 -25.66 -8.65 6.96
CA LEU A 31 -26.59 -9.43 7.76
C LEU A 31 -27.81 -8.57 8.10
N GLU A 32 -28.98 -9.00 7.65
CA GLU A 32 -30.23 -8.40 8.11
C GLU A 32 -30.44 -8.72 9.62
N PRO A 33 -30.95 -7.76 10.41
CA PRO A 33 -31.30 -8.00 11.80
C PRO A 33 -32.27 -9.18 11.91
N GLN A 34 -31.98 -10.11 12.83
CA GLN A 34 -32.80 -11.33 13.05
C GLN A 34 -32.89 -12.25 11.83
N SER A 35 -31.98 -12.13 10.87
CA SER A 35 -31.91 -13.08 9.76
C SER A 35 -31.58 -14.49 10.27
N PRO A 36 -32.15 -15.55 9.66
CA PRO A 36 -31.80 -16.93 9.96
C PRO A 36 -30.29 -17.20 9.86
N ALA A 37 -29.61 -16.58 8.89
CA ALA A 37 -28.15 -16.66 8.75
C ALA A 37 -27.42 -16.05 9.95
N GLY A 38 -27.86 -14.89 10.44
CA GLY A 38 -27.33 -14.29 11.67
C GLY A 38 -27.51 -15.19 12.88
N SER A 39 -28.70 -15.78 13.06
CA SER A 39 -28.97 -16.72 14.16
C SER A 39 -28.08 -17.96 14.11
N ILE A 40 -27.83 -18.52 12.92
CA ILE A 40 -26.92 -19.67 12.75
C ILE A 40 -25.49 -19.30 13.17
N LEU A 41 -25.02 -18.13 12.74
CA LEU A 41 -23.70 -17.61 13.11
C LEU A 41 -23.61 -17.29 14.61
N ASP A 42 -24.73 -16.98 15.26
CA ASP A 42 -24.82 -16.77 16.72
C ASP A 42 -24.89 -18.08 17.52
N HIS A 43 -25.35 -19.17 16.90
CA HIS A 43 -25.55 -20.46 17.56
C HIS A 43 -24.30 -21.35 17.63
N GLY A 44 -23.18 -20.97 17.02
CA GLY A 44 -21.96 -21.76 17.12
C GLY A 44 -20.69 -21.00 16.82
N THR A 45 -19.57 -21.53 17.31
CA THR A 45 -18.25 -21.02 16.97
C THR A 45 -17.81 -21.50 15.59
N ALA A 46 -16.93 -20.73 14.94
CA ALA A 46 -16.28 -21.15 13.71
C ALA A 46 -15.70 -22.58 13.85
N GLY A 47 -16.02 -23.47 12.89
CA GLY A 47 -15.61 -24.87 12.92
C GLY A 47 -16.50 -25.82 13.73
N GLN A 48 -17.54 -25.32 14.42
CA GLN A 48 -18.53 -26.16 15.09
C GLN A 48 -19.37 -26.92 14.06
N VAL A 49 -19.66 -28.19 14.36
CA VAL A 49 -20.57 -29.00 13.56
C VAL A 49 -21.98 -28.43 13.67
N PHE A 50 -22.63 -28.25 12.53
CA PHE A 50 -23.98 -27.71 12.40
C PHE A 50 -24.76 -28.59 11.44
N THR A 51 -25.92 -29.07 11.87
CA THR A 51 -26.73 -30.05 11.14
C THR A 51 -28.02 -29.44 10.63
N GLN A 52 -28.67 -30.12 9.66
CA GLN A 52 -30.02 -29.73 9.21
C GLN A 52 -31.01 -29.73 10.38
N SER A 53 -30.90 -30.68 11.31
CA SER A 53 -31.77 -30.75 12.49
C SER A 53 -31.60 -29.54 13.40
N ASP A 54 -30.38 -29.02 13.54
CA ASP A 54 -30.12 -27.79 14.30
C ASP A 54 -30.83 -26.61 13.63
N LEU A 55 -30.68 -26.46 12.31
CA LEU A 55 -31.38 -25.43 11.54
C LEU A 55 -32.90 -25.50 11.72
N PHE A 56 -33.46 -26.70 11.66
CA PHE A 56 -34.90 -26.91 11.76
C PHE A 56 -35.46 -26.59 13.14
N THR A 57 -34.60 -26.60 14.17
CA THR A 57 -34.95 -26.29 15.56
C THR A 57 -34.90 -24.78 15.83
N ILE A 58 -33.96 -24.05 15.22
CA ILE A 58 -33.74 -22.62 15.47
C ILE A 58 -34.54 -21.70 14.57
N MET A 59 -34.97 -22.18 13.39
CA MET A 59 -35.71 -21.39 12.41
C MET A 59 -37.20 -21.74 12.44
N GLU A 60 -38.06 -20.73 12.45
CA GLU A 60 -39.49 -20.87 12.21
C GLU A 60 -39.81 -20.91 10.71
N GLY A 61 -40.95 -21.51 10.33
CA GLY A 61 -41.39 -21.61 8.93
C GLY A 61 -41.57 -23.06 8.47
N THR A 62 -41.88 -23.21 7.18
CA THR A 62 -42.14 -24.51 6.55
C THR A 62 -40.85 -25.29 6.32
N ASP A 63 -40.93 -26.63 6.28
CA ASP A 63 -39.79 -27.49 5.95
C ASP A 63 -39.17 -27.14 4.60
N ARG A 64 -39.98 -26.65 3.65
CA ARG A 64 -39.51 -26.21 2.33
C ARG A 64 -38.61 -24.98 2.43
N GLU A 65 -38.97 -23.99 3.25
CA GLU A 65 -38.18 -22.77 3.47
C GLU A 65 -36.86 -23.09 4.17
N LYS A 66 -36.91 -23.95 5.19
CA LYS A 66 -35.71 -24.42 5.91
C LYS A 66 -34.75 -25.18 4.99
N GLN A 67 -35.27 -26.02 4.11
CA GLN A 67 -34.48 -26.76 3.14
C GLN A 67 -33.85 -25.86 2.07
N ALA A 68 -34.58 -24.84 1.61
CA ALA A 68 -34.07 -23.85 0.68
C ALA A 68 -32.90 -23.08 1.31
N LEU A 69 -33.08 -22.57 2.54
CA LEU A 69 -32.04 -21.86 3.26
C LEU A 69 -30.79 -22.73 3.50
N TRP A 70 -30.96 -24.00 3.90
CA TRP A 70 -29.83 -24.92 4.05
C TRP A 70 -28.99 -25.02 2.76
N THR A 71 -29.68 -25.12 1.62
CA THR A 71 -29.04 -25.19 0.30
C THR A 71 -28.29 -23.90 -0.02
N ASP A 72 -28.90 -22.74 0.28
CA ASP A 72 -28.29 -21.43 0.05
C ASP A 72 -27.06 -21.21 0.94
N LEU A 73 -27.09 -21.65 2.20
CA LEU A 73 -25.96 -21.54 3.12
C LEU A 73 -24.76 -22.39 2.71
N LEU A 74 -24.99 -23.57 2.12
CA LEU A 74 -23.94 -24.38 1.51
C LEU A 74 -23.41 -23.74 0.22
N ALA A 75 -24.30 -23.24 -0.64
CA ALA A 75 -23.92 -22.58 -1.90
C ALA A 75 -23.12 -21.29 -1.68
N SER A 76 -23.41 -20.57 -0.59
CA SER A 76 -22.71 -19.35 -0.17
C SER A 76 -21.48 -19.59 0.71
N TYR A 77 -21.15 -20.86 1.00
CA TYR A 77 -20.04 -21.27 1.87
C TYR A 77 -20.13 -20.74 3.32
N VAL A 78 -21.31 -20.34 3.79
CA VAL A 78 -21.56 -20.08 5.21
C VAL A 78 -21.52 -21.39 6.00
N LEU A 79 -21.99 -22.46 5.38
CA LEU A 79 -21.84 -23.83 5.82
C LEU A 79 -20.87 -24.58 4.89
N ILE A 80 -20.01 -25.42 5.46
CA ILE A 80 -18.96 -26.13 4.73
C ILE A 80 -19.06 -27.62 5.07
N SER A 81 -19.06 -28.50 4.07
CA SER A 81 -18.99 -29.93 4.32
C SER A 81 -17.56 -30.40 4.66
N GLU A 82 -17.45 -31.36 5.58
CA GLU A 82 -16.20 -32.04 5.89
C GLU A 82 -15.63 -32.71 4.63
N GLY A 83 -14.35 -32.46 4.34
CA GLY A 83 -13.69 -32.93 3.12
C GLY A 83 -13.52 -31.85 2.05
N THR A 84 -14.22 -30.72 2.16
CA THR A 84 -13.85 -29.50 1.43
C THR A 84 -12.56 -28.97 2.06
N SER A 85 -11.39 -29.50 1.67
CA SER A 85 -10.11 -29.10 2.27
C SER A 85 -9.95 -27.59 2.13
N ALA A 86 -9.62 -26.90 3.24
CA ALA A 86 -9.01 -25.58 3.13
C ALA A 86 -7.90 -25.73 2.08
N LYS A 87 -7.84 -24.84 1.08
CA LYS A 87 -6.70 -24.84 0.16
C LYS A 87 -5.46 -24.91 1.04
N GLU A 88 -4.65 -25.95 0.87
CA GLU A 88 -3.37 -26.05 1.57
C GLU A 88 -2.69 -24.70 1.43
N GLN A 89 -2.22 -24.15 2.55
CA GLN A 89 -1.43 -22.93 2.47
C GLN A 89 -0.33 -23.23 1.47
N PRO A 90 -0.19 -22.44 0.39
CA PRO A 90 0.84 -22.69 -0.59
C PRO A 90 2.17 -22.71 0.17
N GLU A 91 2.89 -23.83 0.09
CA GLU A 91 4.26 -23.87 0.59
C GLU A 91 5.01 -22.74 -0.11
N TYR A 92 5.50 -21.77 0.66
CA TYR A 92 6.24 -20.65 0.10
C TYR A 92 7.52 -21.22 -0.52
N PRO A 93 7.72 -21.10 -1.85
CA PRO A 93 8.94 -21.59 -2.45
C PRO A 93 10.12 -20.81 -1.88
N VAL A 94 11.14 -21.55 -1.43
CA VAL A 94 12.38 -20.99 -0.84
C VAL A 94 13.13 -20.10 -1.84
N ASP A 95 12.90 -20.30 -3.14
CA ASP A 95 13.50 -19.56 -4.24
C ASP A 95 12.43 -18.76 -5.00
N THR A 96 11.96 -17.67 -4.38
CA THR A 96 10.95 -16.78 -4.98
C THR A 96 11.64 -15.74 -5.87
N PRO A 97 11.38 -15.72 -7.20
CA PRO A 97 12.01 -14.77 -8.10
C PRO A 97 11.67 -13.31 -7.74
N ILE A 98 12.66 -12.42 -7.86
CA ILE A 98 12.53 -11.00 -7.55
C ILE A 98 12.11 -10.22 -8.80
N ASN A 99 10.99 -9.49 -8.73
CA ASN A 99 10.55 -8.61 -9.82
C ASN A 99 10.80 -7.12 -9.55
N THR A 100 10.98 -6.73 -8.29
CA THR A 100 11.03 -5.33 -7.90
C THR A 100 12.19 -5.10 -6.95
N LEU A 101 12.99 -4.08 -7.24
CA LEU A 101 14.05 -3.63 -6.34
C LEU A 101 13.86 -2.14 -6.00
N VAL A 102 13.93 -1.83 -4.70
CA VAL A 102 13.86 -0.46 -4.19
C VAL A 102 15.27 0.02 -3.86
N LEU A 103 15.75 1.03 -4.56
CA LEU A 103 17.09 1.59 -4.42
C LEU A 103 17.06 2.89 -3.65
N HIS A 104 17.67 2.91 -2.46
CA HIS A 104 17.93 4.14 -1.72
C HIS A 104 19.14 4.86 -2.34
N VAL A 105 18.90 5.68 -3.37
CA VAL A 105 19.97 6.34 -4.15
C VAL A 105 20.75 7.39 -3.37
N THR A 106 20.19 7.83 -2.24
CA THR A 106 20.80 8.67 -1.22
C THR A 106 19.94 8.57 0.04
N GLN A 107 20.52 8.73 1.22
CA GLN A 107 19.79 8.98 2.46
C GLN A 107 19.67 10.49 2.75
N ALA A 108 20.35 11.34 1.97
CA ALA A 108 20.25 12.79 2.12
C ALA A 108 18.82 13.24 1.76
N CYS A 109 18.28 14.16 2.54
CA CYS A 109 16.97 14.75 2.30
C CYS A 109 17.00 16.22 2.69
N ASN A 110 16.33 17.06 1.90
CA ASN A 110 16.19 18.49 2.16
C ASN A 110 14.98 18.83 3.06
N LEU A 111 14.23 17.83 3.52
CA LEU A 111 13.20 17.97 4.55
C LEU A 111 13.56 17.20 5.82
N MET A 112 12.97 17.62 6.94
CA MET A 112 13.11 17.05 8.27
C MET A 112 11.75 16.56 8.78
N CYS A 113 11.19 15.57 8.08
CA CYS A 113 9.87 15.06 8.41
C CYS A 113 9.87 14.39 9.79
N ARG A 114 8.97 14.79 10.69
CA ARG A 114 9.00 14.35 12.10
C ARG A 114 8.70 12.87 12.33
N TYR A 115 8.02 12.21 11.39
CA TYR A 115 7.74 10.76 11.43
C TYR A 115 8.71 9.95 10.57
N CYS A 116 9.77 10.57 10.04
CA CYS A 116 10.68 9.91 9.11
C CYS A 116 11.37 8.73 9.79
N TYR A 117 11.41 7.58 9.14
CA TYR A 117 12.16 6.41 9.62
C TYR A 117 13.68 6.66 9.63
N HIS A 118 14.15 7.68 8.91
CA HIS A 118 15.55 8.11 8.85
C HIS A 118 15.90 9.16 9.94
N ASP A 119 15.03 9.33 10.92
CA ASP A 119 15.27 10.17 12.10
C ASP A 119 15.02 9.30 13.33
N ASP A 120 16.08 8.71 13.87
CA ASP A 120 16.04 7.90 15.09
C ASP A 120 16.10 8.75 16.36
N GLY A 121 15.99 10.08 16.23
CA GLY A 121 16.06 11.02 17.37
C GLY A 121 17.45 11.12 18.00
N ASN A 122 18.46 10.43 17.45
CA ASN A 122 19.82 10.37 18.01
C ASN A 122 20.83 11.23 17.24
N GLY A 123 20.39 12.09 16.31
CA GLY A 123 21.31 12.93 15.55
C GLY A 123 22.32 12.11 14.75
N THR A 124 21.95 10.89 14.31
CA THR A 124 22.78 10.16 13.35
C THR A 124 22.86 11.00 12.10
N ASP A 125 24.09 11.39 11.79
CA ASP A 125 24.46 12.28 10.70
C ASP A 125 23.69 11.91 9.43
N ARG A 126 22.74 12.76 9.02
CA ARG A 126 22.21 12.79 7.64
C ARG A 126 23.27 13.18 6.61
N VAL A 127 24.56 13.08 6.97
CA VAL A 127 25.70 13.07 6.07
C VAL A 127 25.63 11.77 5.27
N SER A 128 24.73 11.76 4.30
CA SER A 128 24.56 10.62 3.44
C SER A 128 25.41 10.80 2.20
N THR A 129 26.47 10.01 2.11
CA THR A 129 27.15 9.75 0.86
C THR A 129 26.11 9.25 -0.15
N PRO A 130 26.00 9.90 -1.33
CA PRO A 130 25.20 9.37 -2.43
C PRO A 130 25.62 7.93 -2.74
N MET A 131 24.69 7.09 -3.17
CA MET A 131 25.03 5.73 -3.60
C MET A 131 26.07 5.78 -4.74
N ASP A 132 27.09 4.94 -4.64
CA ASP A 132 28.10 4.82 -5.69
C ASP A 132 27.51 4.22 -6.97
N ARG A 133 27.97 4.71 -8.11
CA ARG A 133 27.56 4.19 -9.43
C ARG A 133 27.83 2.69 -9.57
N ALA A 134 28.91 2.19 -8.99
CA ALA A 134 29.24 0.76 -9.02
C ALA A 134 28.20 -0.08 -8.27
N VAL A 135 27.77 0.40 -7.09
CA VAL A 135 26.74 -0.24 -6.27
C VAL A 135 25.40 -0.26 -7.00
N ALA A 136 25.00 0.86 -7.62
CA ALA A 136 23.76 0.92 -8.41
C ALA A 136 23.75 -0.10 -9.56
N ARG A 137 24.89 -0.29 -10.26
CA ARG A 137 25.01 -1.30 -11.32
C ARG A 137 24.94 -2.72 -10.79
N GLN A 138 25.64 -3.01 -9.69
CA GLN A 138 25.56 -4.30 -9.02
C GLN A 138 24.13 -4.63 -8.57
N ALA A 139 23.39 -3.63 -8.11
CA ALA A 139 21.99 -3.80 -7.71
C ALA A 139 21.08 -4.09 -8.91
N VAL A 140 21.33 -3.47 -10.07
CA VAL A 140 20.67 -3.84 -11.32
C VAL A 140 21.01 -5.28 -11.71
N ASP A 141 22.30 -5.65 -11.72
CA ASP A 141 22.73 -7.02 -12.03
C ASP A 141 22.02 -8.04 -11.12
N PHE A 142 21.99 -7.77 -9.82
CA PHE A 142 21.29 -8.57 -8.83
C PHE A 142 19.80 -8.77 -9.17
N LEU A 143 19.07 -7.70 -9.54
CA LEU A 143 17.67 -7.80 -9.92
C LEU A 143 17.48 -8.72 -11.15
N PHE A 144 18.34 -8.57 -12.17
CA PHE A 144 18.25 -9.39 -13.38
C PHE A 144 18.58 -10.85 -13.09
N ASP A 145 19.66 -11.12 -12.36
CA ASP A 145 20.15 -12.47 -12.05
C ASP A 145 19.17 -13.25 -11.17
N ASN A 146 18.41 -12.56 -10.30
CA ASN A 146 17.46 -13.17 -9.36
C ASN A 146 15.99 -13.09 -9.81
N SER A 147 15.73 -12.64 -11.05
CA SER A 147 14.37 -12.50 -11.56
C SER A 147 13.79 -13.77 -12.20
N GLY A 148 14.59 -14.84 -12.31
CA GLY A 148 14.18 -16.09 -12.94
C GLY A 148 13.57 -15.86 -14.33
N ASN A 149 12.39 -16.44 -14.59
CA ASN A 149 11.67 -16.31 -15.85
C ASN A 149 10.74 -15.08 -15.92
N LEU A 150 10.75 -14.19 -14.92
CA LEU A 150 9.91 -13.00 -14.95
C LEU A 150 10.36 -12.04 -16.04
N LEU A 151 9.43 -11.59 -16.87
CA LEU A 151 9.70 -10.73 -18.01
C LEU A 151 9.60 -9.24 -17.68
N ASP A 152 8.80 -8.87 -16.69
CA ASP A 152 8.56 -7.49 -16.30
C ASP A 152 9.21 -7.21 -14.95
N LEU A 153 10.22 -6.33 -14.95
CA LEU A 153 10.97 -5.91 -13.77
C LEU A 153 10.66 -4.45 -13.42
N VAL A 154 10.81 -4.10 -12.16
CA VAL A 154 10.59 -2.75 -11.65
C VAL A 154 11.77 -2.30 -10.81
N LEU A 155 12.28 -1.11 -11.12
CA LEU A 155 13.29 -0.44 -10.31
C LEU A 155 12.66 0.82 -9.71
N VAL A 156 12.58 0.85 -8.38
CA VAL A 156 12.00 1.98 -7.64
C VAL A 156 13.13 2.78 -7.02
N PHE A 157 13.29 4.04 -7.41
CA PHE A 157 14.25 4.93 -6.76
C PHE A 157 13.60 5.60 -5.54
N PHE A 158 14.27 5.48 -4.42
CA PHE A 158 13.81 5.87 -3.09
C PHE A 158 14.99 6.42 -2.27
N GLY A 159 14.81 6.56 -0.96
CA GLY A 159 15.81 7.01 -0.02
C GLY A 159 15.32 8.19 0.81
N GLY A 160 16.20 9.17 1.04
CA GLY A 160 15.85 10.48 1.60
C GLY A 160 15.02 11.29 0.60
N GLU A 161 15.68 12.10 -0.24
CA GLU A 161 15.07 12.69 -1.43
C GLU A 161 15.82 12.21 -2.69
N PRO A 162 15.27 11.27 -3.48
CA PRO A 162 15.98 10.68 -4.61
C PRO A 162 16.31 11.70 -5.71
N LEU A 163 15.52 12.77 -5.87
CA LEU A 163 15.80 13.80 -6.89
C LEU A 163 17.07 14.63 -6.60
N LEU A 164 17.66 14.52 -5.41
CA LEU A 164 19.00 15.06 -5.13
C LEU A 164 20.09 14.33 -5.94
N ASN A 165 19.82 13.11 -6.42
CA ASN A 165 20.78 12.28 -7.15
C ASN A 165 20.28 11.86 -8.55
N THR A 166 19.65 12.79 -9.27
CA THR A 166 19.13 12.56 -10.64
C THR A 166 20.17 12.05 -11.62
N LYS A 167 21.44 12.43 -11.46
CA LYS A 167 22.54 11.93 -12.31
C LYS A 167 22.75 10.42 -12.15
N LEU A 168 22.80 9.92 -10.92
CA LEU A 168 22.90 8.48 -10.67
C LEU A 168 21.67 7.75 -11.19
N ILE A 169 20.47 8.31 -10.99
CA ILE A 169 19.22 7.74 -11.50
C ILE A 169 19.31 7.56 -13.03
N ALA A 170 19.70 8.61 -13.76
CA ALA A 170 19.86 8.56 -15.22
C ALA A 170 20.91 7.51 -15.65
N ASP A 171 22.06 7.47 -14.98
CA ASP A 171 23.11 6.47 -15.25
C ASP A 171 22.62 5.03 -15.00
N THR A 172 21.79 4.84 -13.97
CA THR A 172 21.23 3.55 -13.59
C THR A 172 20.16 3.09 -14.57
N ILE A 173 19.27 3.99 -15.00
CA ILE A 173 18.29 3.73 -16.06
C ILE A 173 19.01 3.28 -17.34
N ALA A 174 20.02 4.04 -17.81
CA ALA A 174 20.75 3.69 -19.01
C ALA A 174 21.48 2.34 -18.93
N TYR A 175 21.92 1.91 -17.74
CA TYR A 175 22.48 0.59 -17.53
C TYR A 175 21.41 -0.51 -17.53
N ALA A 176 20.30 -0.27 -16.82
CA ALA A 176 19.17 -1.18 -16.71
C ALA A 176 18.46 -1.40 -18.06
N ASP A 177 18.31 -0.37 -18.89
CA ASP A 177 17.73 -0.48 -20.23
C ASP A 177 18.57 -1.38 -21.15
N ARG A 178 19.91 -1.29 -21.07
CA ARG A 178 20.81 -2.20 -21.79
C ARG A 178 20.66 -3.63 -21.32
N LYS A 179 20.63 -3.85 -20.00
CA LYS A 179 20.42 -5.19 -19.41
C LYS A 179 19.07 -5.79 -19.80
N ALA A 180 18.02 -4.98 -19.84
CA ALA A 180 16.70 -5.38 -20.31
C ALA A 180 16.75 -5.83 -21.78
N LEU A 181 17.39 -5.05 -22.64
CA LEU A 181 17.57 -5.39 -24.05
C LEU A 181 18.34 -6.71 -24.23
N ASP A 182 19.48 -6.86 -23.55
CA ASP A 182 20.36 -8.05 -23.67
C ASP A 182 19.69 -9.33 -23.17
N SER A 183 18.81 -9.22 -22.17
CA SER A 183 18.10 -10.36 -21.56
C SER A 183 16.73 -10.63 -22.17
N GLY A 184 16.24 -9.79 -23.09
CA GLY A 184 14.88 -9.88 -23.64
C GLY A 184 13.77 -9.58 -22.61
N LYS A 185 14.11 -8.92 -21.51
CA LYS A 185 13.16 -8.52 -20.45
C LYS A 185 12.73 -7.06 -20.63
N LYS A 186 11.69 -6.66 -19.91
CA LYS A 186 11.22 -5.28 -19.79
C LYS A 186 11.52 -4.76 -18.41
N ILE A 187 11.85 -3.48 -18.32
CA ILE A 187 12.05 -2.80 -17.04
C ILE A 187 11.23 -1.50 -16.99
N SER A 188 10.61 -1.27 -15.84
CA SER A 188 9.86 -0.06 -15.53
C SER A 188 10.47 0.66 -14.34
N TYR A 189 10.32 1.98 -14.33
CA TYR A 189 10.87 2.84 -13.29
C TYR A 189 9.76 3.52 -12.48
N ALA A 190 10.02 3.72 -11.19
CA ALA A 190 9.21 4.55 -10.32
C ALA A 190 10.08 5.39 -9.38
N ILE A 191 9.59 6.56 -8.96
CA ILE A 191 10.23 7.45 -7.99
C ILE A 191 9.19 7.83 -6.93
N THR A 192 9.60 7.81 -5.66
CA THR A 192 8.87 8.53 -4.60
C THR A 192 9.64 9.78 -4.20
N THR A 193 9.01 10.95 -4.29
CA THR A 193 9.65 12.23 -3.98
C THR A 193 8.84 13.02 -2.94
N ASN A 194 9.51 13.91 -2.21
CA ASN A 194 8.88 14.91 -1.36
C ASN A 194 8.34 16.12 -2.14
N GLY A 195 8.63 16.22 -3.45
CA GLY A 195 8.06 17.23 -4.35
C GLY A 195 8.82 18.56 -4.42
N THR A 196 9.79 18.80 -3.53
CA THR A 196 10.54 20.08 -3.45
C THR A 196 11.42 20.37 -4.66
N LEU A 197 11.80 19.34 -5.42
CA LEU A 197 12.70 19.44 -6.58
C LEU A 197 12.00 19.25 -7.93
N LEU A 198 10.66 19.35 -7.96
CA LEU A 198 9.84 19.25 -9.18
C LEU A 198 9.96 20.52 -10.04
N THR A 199 11.09 20.65 -10.72
CA THR A 199 11.36 21.67 -11.74
C THR A 199 10.92 21.19 -13.13
N ASP A 200 10.79 22.10 -14.10
CA ASP A 200 10.42 21.76 -15.48
C ASP A 200 11.42 20.77 -16.10
N LYS A 201 12.72 20.90 -15.78
CA LYS A 201 13.78 19.98 -16.22
C LYS A 201 13.58 18.58 -15.63
N VAL A 202 13.26 18.48 -14.35
CA VAL A 202 13.01 17.19 -13.68
C VAL A 202 11.74 16.53 -14.22
N ILE A 203 10.67 17.30 -14.42
CA ILE A 203 9.43 16.79 -15.01
C ILE A 203 9.67 16.28 -16.43
N ALA A 204 10.45 16.99 -17.25
CA ALA A 204 10.83 16.54 -18.58
C ALA A 204 11.61 15.21 -18.53
N PHE A 205 12.59 15.08 -17.63
CA PHE A 205 13.33 13.85 -17.39
C PHE A 205 12.43 12.66 -16.99
N ILE A 206 11.50 12.88 -16.07
CA ILE A 206 10.53 11.86 -15.63
C ILE A 206 9.66 11.40 -16.82
N ARG A 207 9.21 12.33 -17.67
CA ARG A 207 8.42 12.03 -18.88
C ARG A 207 9.20 11.25 -19.92
N GLU A 208 10.43 11.67 -20.20
CA GLU A 208 11.34 11.03 -21.15
C GLU A 208 11.52 9.54 -20.82
N HIS A 209 11.75 9.22 -19.56
CA HIS A 209 11.95 7.85 -19.08
C HIS A 209 10.66 7.15 -18.61
N ARG A 210 9.48 7.76 -18.80
CA ARG A 210 8.17 7.20 -18.42
C ARG A 210 8.12 6.69 -16.97
N ILE A 211 8.75 7.44 -16.07
CA ILE A 211 8.90 7.09 -14.66
C ILE A 211 7.56 7.27 -13.96
N GLY A 212 7.11 6.25 -13.22
CA GLY A 212 5.94 6.34 -12.35
C GLY A 212 6.22 7.24 -11.14
N MET A 213 5.28 8.11 -10.78
CA MET A 213 5.51 9.13 -9.76
C MET A 213 4.59 8.94 -8.56
N THR A 214 5.22 8.84 -7.39
CA THR A 214 4.57 8.96 -6.09
C THR A 214 5.04 10.23 -5.42
N VAL A 215 4.13 11.13 -5.08
CA VAL A 215 4.43 12.39 -4.39
C VAL A 215 3.99 12.30 -2.95
N SER A 216 4.91 12.62 -2.05
CA SER A 216 4.66 12.59 -0.62
C SER A 216 3.99 13.89 -0.17
N LEU A 217 2.66 13.88 -0.05
CA LEU A 217 1.82 15.03 0.26
C LEU A 217 0.71 14.60 1.21
N ASP A 218 0.78 14.99 2.49
CA ASP A 218 -0.14 14.49 3.53
C ASP A 218 -1.54 15.13 3.52
N GLY A 219 -2.03 15.58 2.36
CA GLY A 219 -3.33 16.23 2.22
C GLY A 219 -3.28 17.74 2.35
N ILE A 220 -4.19 18.31 3.15
CA ILE A 220 -4.32 19.77 3.32
C ILE A 220 -3.05 20.39 3.90
N ARG A 221 -2.83 21.69 3.62
CA ARG A 221 -1.65 22.45 4.10
C ARG A 221 -1.34 22.21 5.57
N ALA A 222 -2.35 22.31 6.44
CA ALA A 222 -2.18 22.14 7.88
C ALA A 222 -1.66 20.74 8.27
N ALA A 223 -2.17 19.68 7.63
CA ALA A 223 -1.73 18.32 7.88
C ALA A 223 -0.30 18.08 7.35
N HIS A 224 -0.01 18.59 6.16
CA HIS A 224 1.32 18.50 5.54
C HIS A 224 2.39 19.23 6.36
N ASP A 225 2.20 20.52 6.60
CA ASP A 225 3.19 21.38 7.26
C ASP A 225 3.35 21.07 8.75
N ARG A 226 2.44 20.30 9.36
CA ARG A 226 2.63 19.83 10.73
C ARG A 226 3.87 18.94 10.83
N PHE A 227 4.10 18.08 9.85
CA PHE A 227 5.13 17.05 9.91
C PHE A 227 6.24 17.21 8.89
N ARG A 228 5.93 17.66 7.67
CA ARG A 228 6.90 17.83 6.57
C ARG A 228 7.41 19.26 6.56
N ARG A 229 8.50 19.50 7.28
CA ARG A 229 9.15 20.81 7.41
C ARG A 229 10.57 20.78 6.87
N PHE A 230 11.10 21.94 6.49
CA PHE A 230 12.52 22.09 6.23
C PHE A 230 13.33 21.98 7.54
N PRO A 231 14.66 21.78 7.46
CA PRO A 231 15.53 21.73 8.64
C PRO A 231 15.45 22.97 9.55
N ASP A 232 15.16 24.15 8.98
CA ASP A 232 14.95 25.40 9.72
C ASP A 232 13.55 25.49 10.39
N GLY A 233 12.73 24.45 10.24
CA GLY A 233 11.37 24.39 10.75
C GLY A 233 10.34 25.10 9.88
N SER A 234 10.71 25.69 8.74
CA SER A 234 9.76 26.33 7.83
C SER A 234 8.80 25.32 7.16
N PRO A 235 7.54 25.73 6.87
CA PRO A 235 6.56 24.88 6.18
C PRO A 235 7.00 24.56 4.75
N SER A 236 6.58 23.41 4.21
CA SER A 236 7.01 22.95 2.88
C SER A 236 5.88 22.89 1.84
N TYR A 237 4.62 22.89 2.26
CA TYR A 237 3.47 22.74 1.37
C TYR A 237 3.46 23.78 0.24
N ASP A 238 3.69 25.05 0.55
CA ASP A 238 3.68 26.14 -0.44
C ASP A 238 4.86 26.10 -1.40
N VAL A 239 5.96 25.50 -0.97
CA VAL A 239 7.15 25.32 -1.81
C VAL A 239 6.92 24.21 -2.82
N ILE A 240 6.28 23.10 -2.41
CA ILE A 240 6.10 21.95 -3.30
C ILE A 240 4.89 22.09 -4.22
N LEU A 241 3.82 22.79 -3.79
CA LEU A 241 2.55 22.82 -4.50
C LEU A 241 2.66 23.29 -5.96
N PRO A 242 3.45 24.33 -6.31
CA PRO A 242 3.63 24.73 -7.71
C PRO A 242 4.26 23.63 -8.56
N GLY A 243 5.27 22.93 -8.05
CA GLY A 243 5.93 21.80 -8.73
C GLY A 243 4.99 20.60 -8.90
N VAL A 244 4.18 20.31 -7.89
CA VAL A 244 3.14 19.28 -7.94
C VAL A 244 2.09 19.60 -9.00
N LYS A 245 1.56 20.83 -9.03
CA LYS A 245 0.58 21.26 -10.05
C LYS A 245 1.15 21.15 -11.46
N LYS A 246 2.42 21.52 -11.65
CA LYS A 246 3.12 21.35 -12.93
C LYS A 246 3.21 19.87 -13.33
N LEU A 247 3.62 19.00 -12.40
CA LEU A 247 3.71 17.56 -12.65
C LEU A 247 2.36 16.96 -13.06
N LEU A 248 1.29 17.29 -12.33
CA LEU A 248 -0.06 16.81 -12.61
C LEU A 248 -0.58 17.32 -13.97
N GLY A 249 -0.24 18.56 -14.35
CA GLY A 249 -0.59 19.14 -15.64
C GLY A 249 0.31 18.73 -16.82
N ALA A 250 1.38 17.96 -16.59
CA ALA A 250 2.41 17.70 -17.61
C ALA A 250 2.05 16.58 -18.61
N GLY A 251 0.86 15.98 -18.52
CA GLY A 251 0.46 14.85 -19.37
C GLY A 251 1.38 13.65 -19.21
N MET A 252 1.48 13.15 -17.97
CA MET A 252 2.29 11.98 -17.64
C MET A 252 1.72 10.71 -18.29
N THR A 253 2.59 9.78 -18.70
CA THR A 253 2.15 8.50 -19.29
C THR A 253 1.58 7.53 -18.26
N LYS A 254 1.90 7.74 -16.98
CA LYS A 254 1.41 6.97 -15.84
C LYS A 254 0.70 7.93 -14.87
N PRO A 255 -0.38 7.50 -14.20
CA PRO A 255 -1.02 8.31 -13.17
C PRO A 255 -0.03 8.69 -12.06
N VAL A 256 -0.16 9.91 -11.56
CA VAL A 256 0.62 10.39 -10.40
C VAL A 256 -0.17 10.07 -9.14
N VAL A 257 0.49 9.44 -8.17
CA VAL A 257 -0.12 8.99 -6.92
C VAL A 257 0.34 9.89 -5.77
N ALA A 258 -0.60 10.30 -4.91
CA ALA A 258 -0.28 10.94 -3.65
C ALA A 258 -0.04 9.87 -2.57
N ARG A 259 0.97 10.07 -1.73
CA ARG A 259 1.25 9.23 -0.57
C ARG A 259 1.11 10.06 0.70
N VAL A 260 0.18 9.64 1.55
CA VAL A 260 -0.13 10.29 2.83
C VAL A 260 0.35 9.42 3.98
N THR A 261 1.11 10.01 4.89
CA THR A 261 1.47 9.37 6.16
C THR A 261 0.50 9.81 7.27
N LEU A 262 -0.19 8.84 7.87
CA LEU A 262 -1.10 9.04 9.00
C LEU A 262 -0.34 8.89 10.33
N ALA A 263 0.05 10.01 10.94
CA ALA A 263 0.47 10.07 12.34
C ALA A 263 -0.75 10.21 13.28
N LYS A 264 -0.56 9.93 14.59
CA LYS A 264 -1.64 9.93 15.61
C LYS A 264 -2.44 11.24 15.64
N GLU A 265 -1.81 12.34 15.28
CA GLU A 265 -2.39 13.68 15.32
C GLU A 265 -2.76 14.22 13.93
N VAL A 266 -2.89 13.36 12.93
CA VAL A 266 -3.32 13.76 11.59
C VAL A 266 -4.78 14.22 11.61
N GLY A 267 -5.03 15.29 10.86
CA GLY A 267 -6.35 15.91 10.71
C GLY A 267 -7.34 15.05 9.91
N ASP A 268 -8.36 15.71 9.39
CA ASP A 268 -9.47 15.08 8.68
C ASP A 268 -8.98 14.33 7.41
N ILE A 269 -9.09 12.99 7.44
CA ILE A 269 -8.72 12.09 6.34
C ILE A 269 -9.57 12.38 5.10
N TYR A 270 -10.86 12.62 5.28
CA TYR A 270 -11.79 12.88 4.19
C TYR A 270 -11.45 14.21 3.51
N GLN A 271 -11.17 15.25 4.30
CA GLN A 271 -10.73 16.54 3.76
C GLN A 271 -9.38 16.42 3.02
N SER A 272 -8.45 15.64 3.58
CA SER A 272 -7.14 15.39 2.96
C SER A 272 -7.27 14.65 1.63
N LEU A 273 -8.11 13.60 1.57
CA LEU A 273 -8.41 12.88 0.33
C LEU A 273 -9.04 13.81 -0.70
N THR A 274 -10.11 14.52 -0.33
CA THR A 274 -10.83 15.45 -1.23
C THR A 274 -9.87 16.48 -1.80
N HIS A 275 -9.05 17.08 -0.94
CA HIS A 275 -8.04 18.05 -1.37
C HIS A 275 -7.05 17.49 -2.40
N LEU A 276 -6.58 16.26 -2.22
CA LEU A 276 -5.63 15.63 -3.16
C LEU A 276 -6.31 15.32 -4.51
N LEU A 277 -7.56 14.85 -4.49
CA LEU A 277 -8.32 14.61 -5.71
C LEU A 277 -8.61 15.91 -6.46
N ASP A 278 -8.97 16.99 -5.75
CA ASP A 278 -9.19 18.32 -6.32
C ASP A 278 -7.92 18.91 -6.97
N LEU A 279 -6.74 18.55 -6.46
CA LEU A 279 -5.46 18.92 -7.09
C LEU A 279 -5.20 18.19 -8.42
N GLY A 280 -5.88 17.05 -8.66
CA GLY A 280 -5.75 16.25 -9.87
C GLY A 280 -4.91 14.97 -9.70
N PHE A 281 -4.63 14.53 -8.47
CA PHE A 281 -4.06 13.20 -8.26
C PHE A 281 -5.07 12.12 -8.65
N ALA A 282 -4.60 11.05 -9.29
CA ALA A 282 -5.46 9.94 -9.68
C ALA A 282 -5.80 9.01 -8.50
N GLU A 283 -4.89 8.91 -7.54
CA GLU A 283 -5.01 8.07 -6.35
C GLU A 283 -4.29 8.74 -5.17
N ALA A 284 -4.81 8.51 -3.96
CA ALA A 284 -4.14 8.86 -2.72
C ALA A 284 -4.03 7.62 -1.81
N GLY A 285 -2.81 7.15 -1.57
CA GLY A 285 -2.53 6.03 -0.67
C GLY A 285 -2.22 6.51 0.74
N PHE A 286 -3.04 6.11 1.71
CA PHE A 286 -2.86 6.43 3.12
C PHE A 286 -2.16 5.28 3.86
N SER A 287 -1.18 5.59 4.71
CA SER A 287 -0.59 4.56 5.58
C SER A 287 -0.18 5.11 6.95
N PRO A 288 -0.38 4.32 8.02
CA PRO A 288 0.02 4.73 9.36
C PRO A 288 1.54 4.92 9.44
N ALA A 289 1.96 5.92 10.22
CA ALA A 289 3.36 6.09 10.59
C ALA A 289 3.85 4.84 11.34
N GLN A 290 5.01 4.32 10.95
CA GLN A 290 5.56 3.09 11.51
C GLN A 290 6.41 3.32 12.77
N THR A 291 6.72 4.58 13.11
CA THR A 291 7.49 4.96 14.31
C THR A 291 6.55 5.33 15.47
N GLY A 292 6.79 4.75 16.66
CA GLY A 292 5.84 4.70 17.79
C GLY A 292 5.53 6.02 18.52
N SER A 293 6.28 7.08 18.24
CA SER A 293 6.06 8.42 18.77
C SER A 293 6.73 9.44 17.86
N VAL A 294 5.94 10.36 17.30
CA VAL A 294 6.48 11.53 16.60
C VAL A 294 7.04 12.49 17.65
N PRO A 295 8.34 12.84 17.63
CA PRO A 295 8.89 13.78 18.61
C PRO A 295 8.19 15.15 18.52
N GLU A 296 7.88 15.76 19.66
CA GLU A 296 7.20 17.07 19.72
C GLU A 296 8.05 18.22 19.13
N LYS A 297 9.38 18.05 19.09
CA LYS A 297 10.35 19.04 18.63
C LYS A 297 11.26 18.44 17.57
N CYS A 298 11.53 19.18 16.49
CA CYS A 298 12.75 18.97 15.70
C CYS A 298 13.92 19.16 16.66
N GLY A 299 14.82 18.19 16.77
CA GLY A 299 16.09 18.39 17.46
C GLY A 299 16.76 19.63 16.86
N ALA A 300 17.02 20.64 17.70
CA ALA A 300 17.87 21.74 17.30
C ALA A 300 19.27 21.15 17.09
N PHE A 301 19.78 21.23 15.87
CA PHE A 301 21.16 20.92 15.58
C PHE A 301 22.02 21.94 16.35
N GLN A 302 22.84 21.45 17.29
CA GLN A 302 24.00 22.19 17.79
C GLN A 302 25.22 21.81 16.96
#